data_AF-A0A952XLP0-F1
#
_entry.id   AF-A0A952XLP0-F1
#
_cell.length_a   1.000
_cell.length_b   1.000
_cell.length_c   1.000
_cell.angle_alpha   90.00
_cell.angle_beta   90.00
_cell.angle_gamma   90.00
#
_symmetry.space_group_name_H-M   'P 1'
#
loop_
_entity.id
_entity.type
_entity.pdbx_description
1 polymer ?
#
loop_
_entity_poly.entity_id
_entity_poly.type
_entity_poly.pdbx_seq_one_letter_code
_entity_poly.pdbx_strand_id
1 'polypeptide(L)'
;MRSKRAVILEQLQAVSLTDDASFDIGEAALLLAAFDHPGTALAPYRTHLSALADDARHATTRLASVGVQVMALQRVLLTRHGYSAGEADPASWGDIDLIDTIDRRQGQAATLGILYVHAARAYGAAIEVLNFPQSFLVRLTARGQRVIIDPADVRRTLDAGDLRRRLKLLQGQAAEVNAAHYEAISDREALFRLYNGLKISAIAAGTLPRALDILEALRVLVPARSELWWETGVLLSRLGNVSTAISTLEAYLSAAAPASGRDQIEDLLKRLRARAP
;
A
#
# COMPACT_ATOMS: atom_id res chain seq x y z
N MET A 1 7.08 22.58 -20.46
CA MET A 1 7.18 22.23 -19.02
C MET A 1 6.55 20.86 -18.82
N ARG A 2 7.24 19.91 -18.19
CA ARG A 2 6.63 18.61 -17.82
C ARG A 2 5.57 18.85 -16.75
N SER A 3 4.44 18.13 -16.81
CA SER A 3 3.44 18.16 -15.74
C SER A 3 4.04 17.62 -14.44
N LYS A 4 3.64 18.17 -13.28
CA LYS A 4 4.11 17.71 -11.96
C LYS A 4 3.86 16.20 -11.75
N ARG A 5 2.74 15.68 -12.25
CA ARG A 5 2.40 14.25 -12.23
C ARG A 5 3.38 13.39 -13.02
N ALA A 6 3.83 13.86 -14.18
CA ALA A 6 4.80 13.12 -14.99
C ALA A 6 6.15 12.98 -14.28
N VAL A 7 6.57 14.01 -13.54
CA VAL A 7 7.79 13.97 -12.71
C VAL A 7 7.65 12.95 -11.58
N ILE A 8 6.48 12.89 -10.93
CA ILE A 8 6.21 11.91 -9.87
C ILE A 8 6.25 10.48 -10.43
N LEU A 9 5.63 10.22 -11.58
CA LEU A 9 5.67 8.89 -12.21
C LEU A 9 7.08 8.48 -12.63
N GLU A 10 7.89 9.41 -13.14
CA GLU A 10 9.30 9.16 -13.47
C GLU A 10 10.11 8.78 -12.22
N GLN A 11 9.90 9.49 -11.10
CA GLN A 11 10.52 9.15 -9.82
C GLN A 11 10.02 7.80 -9.29
N LEU A 12 8.72 7.53 -9.36
CA LEU A 12 8.13 6.27 -8.93
C LEU A 12 8.65 5.11 -9.78
N GLN A 13 8.85 5.32 -11.09
CA GLN A 13 9.43 4.33 -11.99
C GLN A 13 10.89 4.03 -11.62
N ALA A 14 11.68 5.06 -11.30
CA ALA A 14 13.06 4.85 -10.86
C ALA A 14 13.12 3.99 -9.59
N VAL A 15 12.22 4.24 -8.62
CA VAL A 15 12.10 3.41 -7.40
C VAL A 15 11.55 2.02 -7.71
N SER A 16 10.60 1.88 -8.64
CA SER A 16 10.01 0.59 -8.97
C SER A 16 10.95 -0.37 -9.72
N LEU A 17 12.04 0.15 -10.29
CA LEU A 17 13.07 -0.62 -10.97
C LEU A 17 14.21 -1.09 -10.06
N THR A 18 14.27 -0.68 -8.79
CA THR A 18 15.28 -1.19 -7.84
C THR A 18 15.00 -2.65 -7.50
N ASP A 19 15.99 -3.39 -7.02
CA ASP A 19 15.72 -4.71 -6.45
C ASP A 19 14.86 -4.61 -5.17
N ASP A 20 14.28 -5.72 -4.73
CA ASP A 20 13.47 -5.75 -3.49
C ASP A 20 14.30 -5.41 -2.25
N ALA A 21 15.61 -5.68 -2.25
CA ALA A 21 16.49 -5.41 -1.11
C ALA A 21 16.78 -3.92 -0.91
N SER A 22 16.83 -3.14 -2.00
CA SER A 22 17.09 -1.69 -2.00
C SER A 22 15.81 -0.86 -2.16
N PHE A 23 14.64 -1.51 -2.20
CA PHE A 23 13.37 -0.83 -2.35
C PHE A 23 13.03 -0.02 -1.09
N ASP A 24 12.99 1.30 -1.23
CA ASP A 24 12.58 2.20 -0.15
C ASP A 24 11.05 2.33 -0.15
N ILE A 25 10.41 1.53 0.72
CA ILE A 25 8.95 1.54 0.88
C ILE A 25 8.41 2.91 1.33
N GLY A 26 9.19 3.68 2.10
CA GLY A 26 8.79 5.00 2.59
C GLY A 26 8.75 6.03 1.47
N GLU A 27 9.82 6.09 0.67
CA GLU A 27 9.89 6.95 -0.52
C GLU A 27 8.85 6.55 -1.58
N ALA A 28 8.69 5.25 -1.86
CA ALA A 28 7.68 4.78 -2.81
C ALA A 28 6.25 5.13 -2.35
N ALA A 29 5.93 4.94 -1.07
CA ALA A 29 4.64 5.32 -0.50
C ALA A 29 4.39 6.84 -0.58
N LEU A 30 5.44 7.65 -0.35
CA LEU A 30 5.37 9.10 -0.46
C LEU A 30 5.11 9.55 -1.91
N LEU A 31 5.80 8.94 -2.89
CA LEU A 31 5.60 9.24 -4.30
C LEU A 31 4.21 8.85 -4.79
N LEU A 32 3.70 7.69 -4.34
CA LEU A 32 2.32 7.28 -4.64
C LEU A 32 1.31 8.28 -4.05
N ALA A 33 1.53 8.77 -2.83
CA ALA A 33 0.64 9.74 -2.19
C ALA A 33 0.71 11.08 -2.94
N ALA A 34 1.92 11.54 -3.28
CA ALA A 34 2.14 12.76 -4.04
C ALA A 34 1.38 12.81 -5.37
N PHE A 35 1.14 11.64 -5.99
CA PHE A 35 0.38 11.55 -7.23
C PHE A 35 -1.09 11.98 -7.05
N ASP A 36 -1.68 11.66 -5.89
CA ASP A 36 -3.03 12.04 -5.48
C ASP A 36 -3.09 13.47 -4.91
N HIS A 37 -1.94 14.01 -4.47
CA HIS A 37 -1.77 15.37 -3.96
C HIS A 37 -0.93 16.25 -4.91
N PRO A 38 -1.42 16.57 -6.13
CA PRO A 38 -0.61 17.24 -7.14
C PRO A 38 -0.18 18.64 -6.69
N GLY A 39 1.12 18.85 -6.62
CA GLY A 39 1.70 20.14 -6.25
C GLY A 39 2.23 20.25 -4.83
N THR A 40 2.01 19.23 -4.01
CA THR A 40 2.61 19.12 -2.67
C THR A 40 4.13 19.07 -2.76
N ALA A 41 4.80 19.87 -1.94
CA ALA A 41 6.25 19.85 -1.83
C ALA A 41 6.69 18.61 -1.02
N LEU A 42 7.52 17.75 -1.61
CA LEU A 42 7.90 16.47 -0.97
C LEU A 42 9.06 16.60 0.04
N ALA A 43 9.84 17.67 -0.03
CA ALA A 43 11.01 17.86 0.83
C ALA A 43 10.70 17.82 2.35
N PRO A 44 9.60 18.44 2.85
CA PRO A 44 9.20 18.31 4.25
C PRO A 44 8.92 16.86 4.66
N TYR A 45 8.22 16.09 3.82
CA TYR A 45 7.88 14.70 4.10
C TYR A 45 9.13 13.80 4.10
N ARG A 46 10.06 13.99 3.14
CA ARG A 46 11.36 13.29 3.13
C ARG A 46 12.21 13.61 4.35
N THR A 47 12.20 14.88 4.77
CA THR A 47 12.89 15.32 6.00
C THR A 47 12.29 14.64 7.22
N HIS A 48 10.96 14.56 7.29
CA HIS A 48 10.24 13.87 8.36
C HIS A 48 10.54 12.36 8.40
N LEU A 49 10.53 11.69 7.25
CA LEU A 49 10.93 10.28 7.14
C LEU A 49 12.38 10.06 7.57
N SER A 50 13.28 11.00 7.25
CA SER A 50 14.67 10.95 7.71
C SER A 50 14.78 11.11 9.23
N ALA A 51 14.01 12.02 9.83
CA ALA A 51 13.95 12.21 11.28
C ALA A 51 13.43 10.96 12.01
N LEU A 52 12.41 10.29 11.47
CA LEU A 52 11.94 9.00 12.01
C LEU A 52 13.04 7.93 11.99
N ALA A 53 13.76 7.84 10.88
CA ALA A 53 14.87 6.91 10.71
C ALA A 53 16.02 7.19 11.71
N ASP A 54 16.38 8.47 11.88
CA ASP A 54 17.40 8.89 12.83
C ASP A 54 16.99 8.60 14.28
N ASP A 55 15.77 8.94 14.67
CA ASP A 55 15.28 8.68 16.02
C ASP A 55 15.22 7.18 16.34
N ALA A 56 14.86 6.35 15.35
CA ALA A 56 14.89 4.90 15.49
C ALA A 56 16.32 4.36 15.66
N ARG A 57 17.30 4.89 14.91
CA ARG A 57 18.74 4.57 15.07
C ARG A 57 19.28 4.95 16.45
N HIS A 58 18.82 6.05 17.02
CA HIS A 58 19.24 6.46 18.37
C HIS A 58 18.56 5.63 19.46
N ALA A 59 17.31 5.19 19.24
CA ALA A 59 16.54 4.48 20.26
C ALA A 59 16.93 3.01 20.42
N THR A 60 17.43 2.34 19.37
CA THR A 60 17.78 0.92 19.40
C THR A 60 18.77 0.52 18.31
N THR A 61 19.15 -0.76 18.30
CA THR A 61 20.04 -1.36 17.29
C THR A 61 19.53 -2.73 16.91
N ARG A 62 19.88 -3.21 15.70
CA ARG A 62 19.57 -4.59 15.24
C ARG A 62 20.05 -5.68 16.19
N LEU A 63 21.05 -5.38 17.01
CA LEU A 63 21.60 -6.32 17.99
C LEU A 63 20.73 -6.48 19.24
N ALA A 64 19.78 -5.58 19.50
CA ALA A 64 18.90 -5.66 20.67
C ALA A 64 17.90 -6.84 20.56
N SER A 65 17.31 -7.24 21.69
CA SER A 65 16.23 -8.25 21.66
C SER A 65 15.00 -7.72 20.92
N VAL A 66 14.16 -8.63 20.41
CA VAL A 66 12.94 -8.28 19.68
C VAL A 66 12.04 -7.35 20.50
N GLY A 67 11.88 -7.61 21.80
CA GLY A 67 11.07 -6.79 22.70
C GLY A 67 11.61 -5.37 22.85
N VAL A 68 12.93 -5.20 22.98
CA VAL A 68 13.56 -3.86 23.07
C VAL A 68 13.38 -3.09 21.76
N GLN A 69 13.51 -3.75 20.61
CA GLN A 69 13.29 -3.12 19.31
C GLN A 69 11.82 -2.68 19.13
N VAL A 70 10.86 -3.53 19.49
CA VAL A 70 9.43 -3.22 19.44
C VAL A 70 9.09 -2.02 20.33
N MET A 71 9.56 -2.03 21.58
CA MET A 71 9.34 -0.91 22.51
C MET A 71 9.96 0.40 22.01
N ALA A 72 11.16 0.33 21.42
CA ALA A 72 11.82 1.51 20.84
C ALA A 72 11.03 2.07 19.67
N LEU A 73 10.56 1.22 18.74
CA LEU A 73 9.73 1.64 17.60
C LEU A 73 8.41 2.28 18.07
N GLN A 74 7.72 1.65 19.02
CA GLN A 74 6.49 2.20 19.61
C GLN A 74 6.75 3.56 20.27
N ARG A 75 7.86 3.71 21.01
CA ARG A 75 8.21 5.00 21.62
C ARG A 75 8.50 6.07 20.57
N VAL A 76 9.24 5.73 19.52
CA VAL A 76 9.56 6.68 18.44
C VAL A 76 8.27 7.10 17.72
N LEU A 77 7.50 6.14 17.20
CA LEU A 77 6.32 6.46 16.38
C LEU A 77 5.19 7.07 17.20
N LEU A 78 4.83 6.45 18.33
CA LEU A 78 3.61 6.80 19.06
C LEU A 78 3.84 7.92 20.07
N THR A 79 4.94 7.86 20.81
CA THR A 79 5.19 8.82 21.90
C THR A 79 5.94 10.06 21.41
N ARG A 80 7.01 9.88 20.64
CA ARG A 80 7.85 11.00 20.17
C ARG A 80 7.24 11.72 18.98
N HIS A 81 6.73 10.97 18.01
CA HIS A 81 6.15 11.53 16.78
C HIS A 81 4.62 11.62 16.77
N GLY A 82 3.95 11.05 17.79
CA GLY A 82 2.52 11.23 18.02
C GLY A 82 1.60 10.43 17.10
N TYR A 83 2.12 9.42 16.39
CA TYR A 83 1.30 8.61 15.49
C TYR A 83 0.26 7.78 16.24
N SER A 84 -0.94 7.69 15.68
CA SER A 84 -2.00 6.83 16.20
C SER A 84 -2.90 6.35 15.06
N ALA A 85 -3.70 5.31 15.33
CA ALA A 85 -4.72 4.85 14.41
C ALA A 85 -6.00 5.71 14.44
N GLY A 86 -6.00 6.83 15.19
CA GLY A 86 -7.16 7.69 15.46
C GLY A 86 -8.38 6.98 16.07
N GLU A 87 -9.43 7.76 16.33
CA GLU A 87 -10.75 7.25 16.77
C GLU A 87 -11.78 7.25 15.64
N ALA A 88 -11.39 7.67 14.42
CA ALA A 88 -12.31 7.80 13.31
C ALA A 88 -12.91 6.43 12.94
N ASP A 89 -14.11 6.44 12.35
CA ASP A 89 -14.80 5.23 11.90
C ASP A 89 -13.88 4.44 10.96
N PRO A 90 -13.60 3.13 11.18
CA PRO A 90 -12.97 2.20 10.22
C PRO A 90 -13.39 2.44 8.76
N ALA A 91 -14.65 2.82 8.50
CA ALA A 91 -15.16 3.16 7.18
C ALA A 91 -14.54 4.44 6.55
N SER A 92 -14.06 5.38 7.36
CA SER A 92 -13.40 6.63 6.94
C SER A 92 -11.89 6.49 6.73
N TRP A 93 -11.27 5.41 7.25
CA TRP A 93 -9.82 5.16 7.11
C TRP A 93 -9.42 4.64 5.72
N GLY A 94 -10.38 4.14 4.96
CA GLY A 94 -10.17 3.58 3.63
C GLY A 94 -9.67 4.58 2.59
N ASP A 95 -9.42 5.83 2.98
CA ASP A 95 -8.94 6.89 2.13
C ASP A 95 -7.68 7.63 2.62
N ILE A 96 -6.93 7.04 3.57
CA ILE A 96 -5.75 7.70 4.15
C ILE A 96 -4.47 7.17 3.54
N ASP A 97 -3.70 8.06 2.89
CA ASP A 97 -2.37 7.78 2.37
C ASP A 97 -1.24 8.23 3.32
N LEU A 98 0.01 8.16 2.86
CA LEU A 98 1.17 8.50 3.68
C LEU A 98 1.28 10.02 3.97
N ILE A 99 0.90 10.88 3.02
CA ILE A 99 0.91 12.34 3.20
C ILE A 99 -0.11 12.71 4.27
N ASP A 100 -1.35 12.22 4.13
CA ASP A 100 -2.41 12.43 5.13
C ASP A 100 -1.99 11.89 6.51
N THR A 101 -1.37 10.70 6.53
CA THR A 101 -0.88 10.09 7.77
C THR A 101 0.16 10.94 8.46
N ILE A 102 1.13 11.47 7.71
CA ILE A 102 2.15 12.35 8.24
C ILE A 102 1.48 13.62 8.74
N ASP A 103 0.70 14.34 7.93
CA ASP A 103 0.14 15.64 8.31
C ASP A 103 -0.77 15.57 9.53
N ARG A 104 -1.58 14.52 9.64
CA ARG A 104 -2.54 14.34 10.74
C ARG A 104 -1.97 13.61 11.94
N ARG A 105 -0.77 13.01 11.82
CA ARG A 105 -0.23 12.02 12.77
C ARG A 105 -1.22 10.90 13.07
N GLN A 106 -2.07 10.58 12.10
CA GLN A 106 -3.16 9.63 12.22
C GLN A 106 -3.26 8.82 10.93
N GLY A 107 -3.18 7.49 11.01
CA GLY A 107 -3.16 6.63 9.82
C GLY A 107 -3.86 5.30 10.01
N GLN A 108 -4.21 4.67 8.90
CA GLN A 108 -4.68 3.28 8.91
C GLN A 108 -3.52 2.30 9.14
N ALA A 109 -3.84 1.03 9.43
CA ALA A 109 -2.83 0.00 9.69
C ALA A 109 -1.73 -0.05 8.61
N ALA A 110 -2.09 0.14 7.35
CA ALA A 110 -1.16 0.10 6.24
C ALA A 110 -0.17 1.27 6.22
N THR A 111 -0.65 2.52 6.34
CA THR A 111 0.23 3.69 6.33
C THR A 111 1.10 3.76 7.58
N LEU A 112 0.54 3.41 8.75
CA LEU A 112 1.33 3.26 9.97
C LEU A 112 2.35 2.13 9.83
N GLY A 113 1.96 0.99 9.25
CA GLY A 113 2.86 -0.14 8.99
C GLY A 113 4.05 0.23 8.10
N ILE A 114 3.83 1.05 7.07
CA ILE A 114 4.91 1.59 6.23
C ILE A 114 5.90 2.42 7.07
N LEU A 115 5.41 3.28 7.98
CA LEU A 115 6.27 4.04 8.89
C LEU A 115 7.05 3.13 9.85
N TYR A 116 6.44 2.05 10.35
CA TYR A 116 7.14 1.02 11.13
C TYR A 116 8.26 0.37 10.33
N VAL A 117 7.99 -0.08 9.10
CA VAL A 117 8.98 -0.72 8.24
C VAL A 117 10.13 0.24 7.92
N HIS A 118 9.81 1.47 7.53
CA HIS A 118 10.77 2.53 7.24
C HIS A 118 11.70 2.81 8.43
N ALA A 119 11.13 3.09 9.60
CA ALA A 119 11.89 3.39 10.81
C ALA A 119 12.72 2.20 11.31
N ALA A 120 12.20 0.97 11.21
CA ALA A 120 12.90 -0.21 11.69
C ALA A 120 14.08 -0.60 10.80
N ARG A 121 13.94 -0.50 9.49
CA ARG A 121 15.03 -0.78 8.54
C ARG A 121 16.17 0.23 8.66
N ALA A 122 15.89 1.46 9.11
CA ALA A 122 16.89 2.49 9.35
C ALA A 122 18.02 2.09 10.32
N TYR A 123 17.75 1.18 11.27
CA TYR A 123 18.76 0.62 12.19
C TYR A 123 19.12 -0.84 11.87
N GLY A 124 18.67 -1.36 10.72
CA GLY A 124 18.96 -2.71 10.23
C GLY A 124 18.10 -3.82 10.83
N ALA A 125 16.87 -3.52 11.28
CA ALA A 125 15.95 -4.56 11.73
C ALA A 125 15.51 -5.48 10.58
N ALA A 126 15.32 -6.76 10.88
CA ALA A 126 14.56 -7.65 10.02
C ALA A 126 13.06 -7.46 10.30
N ILE A 127 12.41 -6.59 9.51
CA ILE A 127 10.99 -6.31 9.58
C ILE A 127 10.33 -6.58 8.22
N GLU A 128 9.17 -7.24 8.26
CA GLU A 128 8.47 -7.70 7.06
C GLU A 128 6.97 -7.45 7.22
N VAL A 129 6.28 -7.15 6.13
CA VAL A 129 4.81 -7.11 6.09
C VAL A 129 4.30 -8.53 5.86
N LEU A 130 3.27 -8.95 6.58
CA LEU A 130 2.70 -10.29 6.47
C LEU A 130 1.55 -10.34 5.45
N ASN A 131 1.39 -11.51 4.81
CA ASN A 131 0.29 -11.84 3.92
C ASN A 131 -1.02 -12.13 4.69
N PHE A 132 -1.43 -11.23 5.58
CA PHE A 132 -2.64 -11.44 6.39
C PHE A 132 -3.88 -10.81 5.71
N PRO A 133 -5.02 -11.53 5.63
CA PRO A 133 -6.23 -11.01 4.99
C PRO A 133 -6.75 -9.72 5.64
N GLN A 134 -6.97 -8.69 4.82
CA GLN A 134 -7.53 -7.38 5.20
C GLN A 134 -6.88 -6.72 6.43
N SER A 135 -5.65 -7.12 6.77
CA SER A 135 -4.89 -6.54 7.89
C SER A 135 -3.46 -6.30 7.43
N PHE A 136 -2.93 -5.12 7.74
CA PHE A 136 -1.54 -4.81 7.48
C PHE A 136 -0.73 -5.10 8.74
N LEU A 137 -0.28 -6.34 8.89
CA LEU A 137 0.50 -6.77 10.05
C LEU A 137 1.99 -6.75 9.69
N VAL A 138 2.81 -6.33 10.65
CA VAL A 138 4.27 -6.36 10.49
C VAL A 138 4.88 -7.36 11.46
N ARG A 139 5.88 -8.12 11.00
CA ARG A 139 6.66 -9.04 11.81
C ARG A 139 8.07 -8.50 11.97
N LEU A 140 8.49 -8.33 13.22
CA LEU A 140 9.88 -8.05 13.56
C LEU A 140 10.56 -9.32 14.05
N THR A 141 11.72 -9.63 13.47
CA THR A 141 12.54 -10.79 13.84
C THR A 141 13.88 -10.35 14.41
N ALA A 142 14.22 -10.80 15.61
CA ALA A 142 15.53 -10.55 16.21
C ALA A 142 15.94 -11.69 17.13
N ARG A 143 17.22 -12.10 17.07
CA ARG A 143 17.80 -13.15 17.93
C ARG A 143 16.96 -14.45 17.96
N GLY A 144 16.43 -14.88 16.81
CA GLY A 144 15.61 -16.08 16.68
C GLY A 144 14.16 -15.95 17.18
N GLN A 145 13.78 -14.80 17.73
CA GLN A 145 12.42 -14.50 18.17
C GLN A 145 11.67 -13.68 17.13
N ARG A 146 10.35 -13.89 17.04
CA ARG A 146 9.45 -13.20 16.12
C ARG A 146 8.32 -12.56 16.92
N VAL A 147 8.03 -11.30 16.63
CA VAL A 147 6.90 -10.58 17.19
C VAL A 147 6.07 -10.01 16.05
N ILE A 148 4.77 -10.25 16.09
CA ILE A 148 3.81 -9.67 15.15
C ILE A 148 3.17 -8.46 15.82
N ILE A 149 3.13 -7.36 15.09
CA ILE A 149 2.62 -6.07 15.54
C ILE A 149 1.46 -5.70 14.62
N ASP A 150 0.36 -5.24 15.21
CA ASP A 150 -0.62 -4.47 14.48
C ASP A 150 -0.25 -2.98 14.58
N PRO A 151 0.11 -2.31 13.47
CA PRO A 151 0.37 -0.88 13.47
C PRO A 151 -0.86 -0.03 13.85
N ALA A 152 -2.08 -0.56 13.76
CA ALA A 152 -3.30 0.13 14.18
C ALA A 152 -3.70 -0.16 15.64
N ASP A 153 -3.34 -1.32 16.18
CA ASP A 153 -3.59 -1.71 17.58
C ASP A 153 -2.28 -1.94 18.32
N VAL A 154 -1.55 -0.83 18.48
CA VAL A 154 -0.17 -0.80 18.94
C VAL A 154 0.01 -1.08 20.43
N ARG A 155 -1.07 -1.27 21.19
CA ARG A 155 -0.98 -1.56 22.63
C ARG A 155 -0.57 -3.02 22.89
N ARG A 156 -0.61 -3.89 21.89
CA ARG A 156 -0.33 -5.33 22.07
C ARG A 156 0.41 -5.92 20.88
N THR A 157 1.37 -6.79 21.18
CA THR A 157 1.89 -7.77 20.22
C THR A 157 0.83 -8.84 20.01
N LEU A 158 0.66 -9.31 18.77
CA LEU A 158 -0.34 -10.32 18.44
C LEU A 158 0.21 -11.73 18.67
N ASP A 159 -0.59 -12.55 19.34
CA ASP A 159 -0.36 -13.99 19.43
C ASP A 159 -1.18 -14.77 18.38
N ALA A 160 -0.99 -16.09 18.31
CA ALA A 160 -1.73 -16.95 17.37
C ALA A 160 -3.24 -16.93 17.63
N GLY A 161 -3.69 -16.72 18.87
CA GLY A 161 -5.09 -16.56 19.23
C GLY A 161 -5.68 -15.25 18.71
N ASP A 162 -4.95 -14.14 18.80
CA ASP A 162 -5.33 -12.85 18.21
C ASP A 162 -5.53 -12.96 16.70
N LEU A 163 -4.58 -13.58 16.00
CA LEU A 163 -4.67 -13.78 14.55
C LEU A 163 -5.88 -14.63 14.16
N ARG A 164 -6.14 -15.72 14.88
CA ARG A 164 -7.35 -16.54 14.65
C ARG A 164 -8.63 -15.76 14.87
N ARG A 165 -8.72 -14.97 15.95
CA ARG A 165 -9.89 -14.12 16.22
C ARG A 165 -10.13 -13.13 15.09
N ARG A 166 -9.08 -12.44 14.64
CA ARG A 166 -9.15 -11.49 13.52
C ARG A 166 -9.63 -12.15 12.25
N LEU A 167 -9.05 -13.29 11.88
CA LEU A 167 -9.46 -14.01 10.67
C LEU A 167 -10.93 -14.44 10.75
N LYS A 168 -11.38 -14.93 11.90
CA LYS A 168 -12.78 -15.34 12.11
C LYS A 168 -13.77 -14.18 12.06
N LEU A 169 -13.38 -13.00 12.51
CA LEU A 169 -14.19 -11.79 12.38
C LEU A 169 -14.36 -11.40 10.90
N LEU A 170 -13.32 -11.61 10.09
CA LEU A 170 -13.30 -11.22 8.67
C LEU A 170 -13.96 -12.25 7.74
N GLN A 171 -13.73 -13.54 7.99
CA GLN A 171 -14.10 -14.64 7.07
C GLN A 171 -15.08 -15.65 7.68
N GLY A 172 -15.53 -15.43 8.91
CA GLY A 172 -16.46 -16.29 9.62
C GLY A 172 -15.79 -17.36 10.48
N GLN A 173 -16.59 -18.04 11.31
CA GLN A 173 -16.10 -18.92 12.39
C GLN A 173 -15.33 -20.16 11.93
N ALA A 174 -15.56 -20.58 10.68
CA ALA A 174 -14.87 -21.70 10.04
C ALA A 174 -13.49 -21.35 9.47
N ALA A 175 -13.12 -20.06 9.44
CA ALA A 175 -11.84 -19.63 8.91
C ALA A 175 -10.70 -20.02 9.86
N GLU A 176 -9.64 -20.59 9.28
CA GLU A 176 -8.44 -21.01 9.99
C GLU A 176 -7.19 -20.32 9.45
N VAL A 177 -6.29 -19.96 10.37
CA VAL A 177 -5.01 -19.36 9.98
C VAL A 177 -4.13 -20.47 9.41
N ASN A 178 -3.68 -20.30 8.17
CA ASN A 178 -2.77 -21.21 7.49
C ASN A 178 -1.34 -20.64 7.41
N ALA A 179 -0.41 -21.42 6.87
CA ALA A 179 0.99 -21.02 6.72
C ALA A 179 1.17 -19.77 5.85
N ALA A 180 0.39 -19.64 4.76
CA ALA A 180 0.47 -18.51 3.85
C ALA A 180 0.18 -17.18 4.56
N HIS A 181 -0.69 -17.16 5.58
CA HIS A 181 -0.95 -15.94 6.37
C HIS A 181 0.26 -15.44 7.18
N TYR A 182 1.27 -16.28 7.40
CA TYR A 182 2.53 -15.92 8.06
C TYR A 182 3.66 -15.62 7.07
N GLU A 183 3.44 -15.78 5.77
CA GLU A 183 4.45 -15.46 4.77
C GLU A 183 4.62 -13.95 4.66
N ALA A 184 5.86 -13.52 4.40
CA ALA A 184 6.14 -12.13 4.11
C ALA A 184 5.65 -11.81 2.69
N ILE A 185 5.07 -10.64 2.52
CA ILE A 185 4.84 -10.05 1.19
C ILE A 185 5.97 -9.07 0.87
N SER A 186 6.23 -8.87 -0.42
CA SER A 186 7.15 -7.81 -0.85
C SER A 186 6.58 -6.43 -0.53
N ASP A 187 7.46 -5.43 -0.45
CA ASP A 187 7.02 -4.05 -0.21
C ASP A 187 6.12 -3.52 -1.32
N ARG A 188 6.40 -3.91 -2.58
CA ARG A 188 5.55 -3.60 -3.73
C ARG A 188 4.15 -4.18 -3.57
N GLU A 189 4.05 -5.41 -3.06
CA GLU A 189 2.75 -6.03 -2.77
C GLU A 189 2.04 -5.33 -1.61
N ALA A 190 2.77 -4.93 -0.57
CA ALA A 190 2.23 -4.17 0.55
C ALA A 190 1.64 -2.82 0.10
N LEU A 191 2.38 -2.08 -0.73
CA LEU A 191 1.92 -0.82 -1.33
C LEU A 191 0.78 -1.04 -2.31
N PHE A 192 0.83 -2.08 -3.14
CA PHE A 192 -0.27 -2.45 -4.03
C PHE A 192 -1.57 -2.69 -3.24
N ARG A 193 -1.52 -3.42 -2.12
CA ARG A 193 -2.71 -3.65 -1.27
C ARG A 193 -3.29 -2.36 -0.71
N LEU A 194 -2.45 -1.47 -0.20
CA LEU A 194 -2.87 -0.16 0.29
C LEU A 194 -3.60 0.63 -0.81
N TYR A 195 -2.94 0.85 -1.95
CA TYR A 195 -3.50 1.68 -3.02
C TYR A 195 -4.65 1.01 -3.77
N ASN A 196 -4.68 -0.32 -3.83
CA ASN A 196 -5.85 -1.05 -4.31
C ASN A 196 -7.06 -0.83 -3.38
N GLY A 197 -6.83 -0.77 -2.07
CA GLY A 197 -7.86 -0.36 -1.09
C GLY A 197 -8.36 1.05 -1.36
N LEU A 198 -7.47 2.03 -1.50
CA LEU A 198 -7.81 3.43 -1.83
C LEU A 198 -8.60 3.53 -3.15
N LYS A 199 -8.19 2.78 -4.18
CA LYS A 199 -8.90 2.70 -5.46
C LYS A 199 -10.32 2.18 -5.28
N ILE A 200 -10.50 1.10 -4.51
CA ILE A 200 -11.84 0.53 -4.24
C ILE A 200 -12.71 1.55 -3.52
N SER A 201 -12.18 2.24 -2.52
CA SER A 201 -12.87 3.33 -1.81
C SER A 201 -13.26 4.47 -2.75
N ALA A 202 -12.35 4.91 -3.63
CA ALA A 202 -12.62 5.95 -4.63
C ALA A 202 -13.73 5.54 -5.62
N ILE A 203 -13.72 4.28 -6.09
CA ILE A 203 -14.80 3.75 -6.95
C ILE A 203 -16.13 3.76 -6.20
N ALA A 204 -16.15 3.31 -4.95
CA ALA A 204 -17.37 3.30 -4.12
C ALA A 204 -17.91 4.71 -3.86
N ALA A 205 -17.02 5.70 -3.70
CA ALA A 205 -17.36 7.11 -3.55
C ALA A 205 -17.75 7.81 -4.87
N GLY A 206 -17.66 7.12 -6.01
CA GLY A 206 -17.96 7.68 -7.34
C GLY A 206 -16.86 8.60 -7.89
N THR A 207 -15.71 8.72 -7.23
CA THR A 207 -14.56 9.54 -7.68
C THR A 207 -13.72 8.77 -8.70
N LEU A 208 -14.35 8.35 -9.81
CA LEU A 208 -13.71 7.53 -10.86
C LEU A 208 -12.43 8.13 -11.47
N PRO A 209 -12.30 9.46 -11.66
CA PRO A 209 -11.04 10.05 -12.12
C PRO A 209 -9.87 9.76 -11.17
N ARG A 210 -10.10 9.82 -9.86
CA ARG A 210 -9.11 9.51 -8.84
C ARG A 210 -8.74 8.02 -8.83
N ALA A 211 -9.71 7.14 -8.98
CA ALA A 211 -9.45 5.71 -9.13
C ALA A 211 -8.59 5.40 -10.38
N LEU A 212 -8.78 6.14 -11.47
CA LEU A 212 -7.96 6.04 -12.68
C LEU A 212 -6.53 6.56 -12.44
N ASP A 213 -6.38 7.67 -11.72
CA ASP A 213 -5.07 8.19 -11.31
C ASP A 213 -4.30 7.14 -10.46
N ILE A 214 -4.96 6.50 -9.50
CA ILE A 214 -4.35 5.43 -8.70
C ILE A 214 -3.90 4.24 -9.56
N LEU A 215 -4.71 3.84 -10.56
CA LEU A 215 -4.33 2.77 -11.49
C LEU A 215 -3.09 3.13 -12.33
N GLU A 216 -2.96 4.39 -12.75
CA GLU A 216 -1.78 4.86 -13.48
C GLU A 216 -0.52 4.69 -12.63
N ALA A 217 -0.56 5.13 -11.37
CA ALA A 217 0.56 4.99 -10.45
C ALA A 217 0.88 3.50 -10.13
N LEU A 218 -0.16 2.68 -9.92
CA LEU A 218 0.02 1.24 -9.67
C LEU A 218 0.66 0.51 -10.86
N ARG A 219 0.34 0.89 -12.10
CA ARG A 219 0.95 0.29 -13.30
C ARG A 219 2.43 0.59 -13.42
N VAL A 220 2.91 1.70 -12.85
CA VAL A 220 4.34 2.01 -12.75
C VAL A 220 5.01 1.22 -11.61
N LEU A 221 4.32 1.06 -10.48
CA LEU A 221 4.84 0.35 -9.31
C LEU A 221 4.97 -1.17 -9.54
N VAL A 222 3.94 -1.78 -10.14
CA VAL A 222 3.81 -3.23 -10.33
C VAL A 222 3.43 -3.56 -11.79
N PRO A 223 4.32 -3.29 -12.76
CA PRO A 223 4.01 -3.37 -14.19
C PRO A 223 3.65 -4.77 -14.69
N ALA A 224 4.05 -5.82 -13.97
CA ALA A 224 3.76 -7.21 -14.31
C ALA A 224 2.31 -7.64 -14.02
N ARG A 225 1.52 -6.84 -13.29
CA ARG A 225 0.11 -7.13 -12.99
C ARG A 225 -0.77 -6.72 -14.16
N SER A 226 -1.13 -7.70 -14.99
CA SER A 226 -1.95 -7.45 -16.18
C SER A 226 -3.36 -6.99 -15.81
N GLU A 227 -3.89 -7.40 -14.64
CA GLU A 227 -5.23 -7.02 -14.17
C GLU A 227 -5.46 -5.50 -14.18
N LEU A 228 -4.41 -4.71 -13.91
CA LEU A 228 -4.47 -3.25 -13.86
C LEU A 228 -4.85 -2.61 -15.19
N TRP A 229 -4.47 -3.23 -16.31
CA TRP A 229 -4.80 -2.74 -17.65
C TRP A 229 -6.27 -2.94 -17.98
N TRP A 230 -6.82 -4.10 -17.59
CA TRP A 230 -8.25 -4.36 -17.70
C TRP A 230 -9.07 -3.36 -16.87
N GLU A 231 -8.72 -3.17 -15.60
CA GLU A 231 -9.41 -2.22 -14.72
C GLU A 231 -9.34 -0.78 -15.27
N THR A 232 -8.19 -0.39 -15.84
CA THR A 232 -8.01 0.93 -16.47
C THR A 232 -8.98 1.10 -17.63
N GLY A 233 -9.06 0.10 -18.54
CA GLY A 233 -9.99 0.13 -19.67
C GLY A 233 -11.45 0.22 -19.23
N VAL A 234 -11.84 -0.52 -18.18
CA VAL A 234 -13.18 -0.44 -17.61
C VAL A 234 -13.47 0.95 -17.05
N LEU A 235 -12.57 1.55 -16.26
CA LEU A 235 -12.78 2.89 -15.71
C LEU A 235 -12.83 3.98 -16.79
N LEU A 236 -11.95 3.92 -17.79
CA LEU A 236 -11.98 4.83 -18.94
C LEU A 236 -13.32 4.77 -19.67
N SER A 237 -13.88 3.57 -19.82
CA SER A 237 -15.19 3.39 -20.46
C SER A 237 -16.32 4.06 -19.68
N ARG A 238 -16.28 3.98 -18.35
CA ARG A 238 -17.26 4.63 -17.45
C ARG A 238 -17.14 6.14 -17.46
N LEU A 239 -15.94 6.66 -17.67
CA LEU A 239 -15.65 8.10 -17.79
C LEU A 239 -15.97 8.67 -19.18
N GLY A 240 -16.44 7.85 -20.13
CA GLY A 240 -16.76 8.28 -21.49
C GLY A 240 -15.54 8.40 -22.41
N ASN A 241 -14.34 8.02 -21.95
CA ASN A 241 -13.12 8.00 -22.76
C ASN A 241 -13.07 6.75 -23.65
N VAL A 242 -14.06 6.60 -24.53
CA VAL A 242 -14.35 5.36 -25.28
C VAL A 242 -13.16 4.90 -26.13
N SER A 243 -12.54 5.77 -26.92
CA SER A 243 -11.43 5.40 -27.80
C SER A 243 -10.22 4.89 -27.01
N THR A 244 -9.87 5.56 -25.91
CA THR A 244 -8.77 5.14 -25.03
C THR A 244 -9.11 3.84 -24.30
N ALA A 245 -10.37 3.66 -23.88
CA ALA A 245 -10.84 2.42 -23.27
C ALA A 245 -10.68 1.23 -24.24
N ILE A 246 -11.11 1.39 -25.50
CA ILE A 246 -10.99 0.35 -26.53
C ILE A 246 -9.51 -0.05 -26.72
N SER A 247 -8.64 0.92 -27.02
CA SER A 247 -7.22 0.65 -27.25
C SER A 247 -6.53 0.00 -26.04
N THR A 248 -6.90 0.40 -24.81
CA THR A 248 -6.36 -0.18 -23.57
C THR A 248 -6.78 -1.64 -23.40
N LEU A 249 -8.07 -1.94 -23.62
CA LEU A 249 -8.60 -3.30 -23.49
C LEU A 249 -8.09 -4.23 -24.60
N GLU A 250 -7.91 -3.72 -25.82
CA GLU A 250 -7.30 -4.46 -26.92
C GLU A 250 -5.85 -4.84 -26.61
N ALA A 251 -5.06 -3.88 -26.13
CA ALA A 251 -3.68 -4.14 -25.70
C ALA A 251 -3.62 -5.21 -24.59
N TYR A 252 -4.53 -5.14 -23.62
CA TYR A 252 -4.65 -6.16 -22.57
C TYR A 252 -4.97 -7.56 -23.14
N LEU A 253 -5.93 -7.67 -24.08
CA LEU A 253 -6.31 -8.95 -24.70
C LEU A 253 -5.18 -9.55 -25.56
N SER A 254 -4.37 -8.71 -26.20
CA SER A 254 -3.21 -9.12 -27.00
C SER A 254 -2.02 -9.58 -26.15
N ALA A 255 -1.83 -9.02 -24.95
CA ALA A 255 -0.69 -9.30 -24.07
C ALA A 255 -0.86 -10.54 -23.17
N ALA A 256 -1.65 -11.54 -23.61
CA ALA A 256 -1.97 -12.76 -22.86
C ALA A 256 -2.84 -12.54 -21.61
N ALA A 257 -3.97 -11.85 -21.75
CA ALA A 257 -5.04 -11.83 -20.75
C ALA A 257 -5.35 -13.25 -20.23
N PRO A 258 -5.54 -13.46 -18.91
CA PRO A 258 -5.99 -14.73 -18.35
C PRO A 258 -7.25 -15.22 -19.06
N ALA A 259 -7.40 -16.53 -19.22
CA ALA A 259 -8.60 -17.12 -19.84
C ALA A 259 -9.89 -16.73 -19.09
N SER A 260 -9.80 -16.56 -17.77
CA SER A 260 -10.91 -16.08 -16.95
C SER A 260 -11.16 -14.58 -17.19
N GLY A 261 -12.39 -14.23 -17.56
CA GLY A 261 -12.82 -12.85 -17.78
C GLY A 261 -12.61 -12.32 -19.20
N ARG A 262 -11.99 -13.09 -20.10
CA ARG A 262 -11.78 -12.71 -21.50
C ARG A 262 -13.10 -12.40 -22.23
N ASP A 263 -14.09 -13.27 -22.11
CA ASP A 263 -15.40 -13.09 -22.75
C ASP A 263 -16.10 -11.80 -22.31
N GLN A 264 -16.02 -11.46 -21.02
CA GLN A 264 -16.62 -10.23 -20.48
C GLN A 264 -15.98 -8.98 -21.09
N ILE A 265 -14.68 -9.03 -21.39
CA ILE A 265 -13.92 -7.93 -22.00
C ILE A 265 -14.24 -7.83 -23.48
N GLU A 266 -14.32 -8.95 -24.20
CA GLU A 266 -14.72 -8.98 -25.60
C GLU A 266 -16.15 -8.43 -25.78
N ASP A 267 -17.07 -8.77 -24.87
CA ASP A 267 -18.44 -8.23 -24.88
C ASP A 267 -18.50 -6.75 -24.48
N LEU A 268 -17.63 -6.29 -23.58
CA LEU A 268 -17.48 -4.86 -23.32
C LEU A 268 -16.97 -4.13 -24.58
N LEU A 269 -15.93 -4.66 -25.23
CA LEU A 269 -15.38 -4.08 -26.47
C LEU A 269 -16.42 -3.99 -27.59
N LYS A 270 -17.23 -5.04 -27.81
CA LYS A 270 -18.34 -5.00 -28.77
C LYS A 270 -19.31 -3.85 -28.46
N ARG A 271 -19.72 -3.70 -27.20
CA ARG A 271 -20.62 -2.62 -26.76
C ARG A 271 -19.99 -1.23 -26.91
N LEU A 272 -18.71 -1.08 -26.61
CA LEU A 272 -18.01 0.21 -26.75
C LEU A 272 -17.85 0.62 -28.21
N ARG A 273 -17.50 -0.31 -29.10
CA ARG A 273 -17.39 -0.06 -30.55
C ARG A 273 -18.73 0.34 -31.17
N ALA A 274 -19.83 -0.27 -30.73
CA ALA A 274 -21.18 0.11 -31.18
C ALA A 274 -21.61 1.52 -30.73
N ARG A 275 -20.92 2.12 -29.73
CA ARG A 275 -21.17 3.47 -29.21
C ARG A 275 -20.12 4.49 -29.66
N ALA A 276 -19.06 4.04 -30.32
CA ALA A 276 -18.04 4.94 -30.87
C ALA A 276 -18.64 5.65 -32.09
N PRO A 277 -18.49 6.99 -32.20
CA PRO A 277 -18.97 7.76 -33.34
C PRO A 277 -18.25 7.41 -34.64
#